data_AF-A0A8F9RRP2-F1
#
_entry.id   AF-A0A8F9RRP2-F1
#
_cell.length_a   1.000
_cell.length_b   1.000
_cell.length_c   1.000
_cell.angle_alpha   90.00
_cell.angle_beta   90.00
_cell.angle_gamma   90.00
#
_symmetry.space_group_name_H-M   'P 1'
#
loop_
_entity.id
_entity.type
_entity.pdbx_description
1 polymer ?
#
loop_
_entity_poly.entity_id
_entity_poly.type
_entity_poly.pdbx_seq_one_letter_code
_entity_poly.pdbx_strand_id
1 'polypeptide(L)'
;IIIGVWGSRQRKIKAAYQFFLYTSLGSVFMLLAIPLILLQTGTTDLQILLTTEFSERRQIFLWIASFASFAVKVPMVPVHIWLPEAHVEAPTAGSVILAGIPLKLGTYGFLRFSIPMFPEATLRSTPFIYTPSAIAIIYTPSTTSRQIDLKKIIAYSPVAHMNLVTIGMSS
;
A
#
# COMPACT_ATOMS: atom_id res chain seq x y z
N ILE A 1 -8.27 -3.53 16.72
CA ILE A 1 -8.29 -3.37 18.20
C ILE A 1 -7.84 -1.95 18.61
N ILE A 2 -6.62 -1.52 18.25
CA ILE A 2 -6.07 -0.20 18.66
C ILE A 2 -7.01 0.97 18.31
N ILE A 3 -7.51 1.05 17.08
CA ILE A 3 -8.42 2.13 16.67
C ILE A 3 -9.81 1.96 17.32
N GLY A 4 -10.44 0.80 17.18
CA GLY A 4 -11.84 0.60 17.58
C GLY A 4 -12.09 0.65 19.09
N VAL A 5 -11.18 0.11 19.91
CA VAL A 5 -11.33 0.07 21.37
C VAL A 5 -10.78 1.37 21.97
N TRP A 6 -9.52 1.67 21.68
CA TRP A 6 -8.75 2.75 22.32
C TRP A 6 -8.82 4.09 21.61
N GLY A 7 -9.53 4.19 20.48
CA GLY A 7 -9.84 5.48 19.86
C GLY A 7 -10.72 6.35 20.76
N SER A 8 -10.49 7.66 20.76
CA SER A 8 -11.22 8.60 21.64
C SER A 8 -12.45 9.23 20.98
N ARG A 9 -12.56 9.12 19.65
CA ARG A 9 -13.58 9.81 18.85
C ARG A 9 -14.75 8.88 18.48
N GLN A 10 -15.89 9.49 18.17
CA GLN A 10 -17.16 8.78 17.91
C GLN A 10 -17.11 7.88 16.68
N ARG A 11 -16.26 8.18 15.68
CA ARG A 11 -16.18 7.44 14.41
C ARG A 11 -15.17 6.31 14.42
N LYS A 12 -14.55 6.01 15.57
CA LYS A 12 -13.47 5.01 15.71
C LYS A 12 -13.81 3.62 15.21
N ILE A 13 -15.06 3.19 15.40
CA ILE A 13 -15.52 1.88 14.93
C ILE A 13 -15.58 1.85 13.40
N LYS A 14 -16.14 2.89 12.78
CA LYS A 14 -16.15 3.05 11.32
C LYS A 14 -14.74 3.09 10.75
N ALA A 15 -13.84 3.88 11.34
CA ALA A 15 -12.44 3.97 10.89
C ALA A 15 -11.71 2.63 11.05
N ALA A 16 -11.96 1.89 12.13
CA ALA A 16 -11.40 0.56 12.32
C ALA A 16 -11.87 -0.44 11.23
N TYR A 17 -13.16 -0.44 10.90
CA TYR A 17 -13.70 -1.26 9.81
C TYR A 17 -13.16 -0.83 8.45
N GLN A 18 -13.09 0.47 8.16
CA GLN A 18 -12.49 0.96 6.92
C GLN A 18 -11.03 0.51 6.81
N PHE A 19 -10.21 0.76 7.83
CA PHE A 19 -8.82 0.29 7.86
C PHE A 19 -8.72 -1.20 7.57
N PHE A 20 -9.50 -2.02 8.28
CA PHE A 20 -9.50 -3.47 8.11
C PHE A 20 -9.94 -3.88 6.70
N LEU A 21 -11.05 -3.33 6.18
CA LEU A 21 -11.58 -3.71 4.88
C LEU A 21 -10.64 -3.33 3.74
N TYR A 22 -10.10 -2.11 3.74
CA TYR A 22 -9.13 -1.70 2.71
C TYR A 22 -7.90 -2.63 2.74
N THR A 23 -7.29 -2.80 3.91
CA THR A 23 -6.04 -3.58 4.04
C THR A 23 -6.23 -5.08 3.81
N SER A 24 -7.34 -5.66 4.25
CA SER A 24 -7.66 -7.07 4.01
C SER A 24 -7.98 -7.33 2.55
N LEU A 25 -8.86 -6.54 1.92
CA LEU A 25 -9.23 -6.71 0.51
C LEU A 25 -8.00 -6.61 -0.41
N GLY A 26 -7.12 -5.63 -0.18
CA GLY A 26 -5.87 -5.54 -0.92
C GLY A 26 -4.98 -6.78 -0.72
N SER A 27 -4.91 -7.29 0.51
CA SER A 27 -4.04 -8.43 0.85
C SER A 27 -4.56 -9.77 0.33
N VAL A 28 -5.87 -9.92 0.09
CA VAL A 28 -6.46 -11.15 -0.47
C VAL A 28 -5.87 -11.47 -1.84
N PHE A 29 -5.67 -10.47 -2.71
CA PHE A 29 -5.10 -10.71 -4.05
C PHE A 29 -3.66 -11.24 -3.96
N MET A 30 -2.83 -10.63 -3.12
CA MET A 30 -1.46 -11.12 -2.88
C MET A 30 -1.46 -12.50 -2.21
N LEU A 31 -2.40 -12.77 -1.31
CA LEU A 31 -2.56 -14.08 -0.69
C LEU A 31 -2.87 -15.16 -1.74
N LEU A 32 -3.61 -14.85 -2.79
CA LEU A 32 -3.86 -15.78 -3.91
C LEU A 32 -2.62 -15.95 -4.81
N ALA A 33 -1.76 -14.94 -4.91
CA ALA A 33 -0.52 -15.03 -5.69
C ALA A 33 0.52 -15.98 -5.05
N ILE A 34 0.60 -16.04 -3.72
CA ILE A 34 1.60 -16.85 -3.01
C ILE A 34 1.47 -18.36 -3.31
N PRO A 35 0.27 -19.00 -3.23
CA PRO A 35 0.09 -20.38 -3.64
C PRO A 35 0.39 -20.62 -5.10
N LEU A 36 0.08 -19.67 -5.99
CA LEU A 36 0.40 -19.81 -7.43
C LEU A 36 1.90 -19.84 -7.68
N ILE A 37 2.65 -19.01 -6.95
CA ILE A 37 4.12 -19.04 -6.96
C ILE A 37 4.60 -20.39 -6.42
N LEU A 38 4.12 -20.80 -5.24
CA LEU A 38 4.51 -22.05 -4.60
C LEU A 38 4.23 -23.29 -5.48
N LEU A 39 3.07 -23.36 -6.14
CA LEU A 39 2.72 -24.47 -7.03
C LEU A 39 3.61 -24.52 -8.27
N GLN A 40 4.16 -23.39 -8.69
CA GLN A 40 5.04 -23.32 -9.86
C GLN A 40 6.50 -23.59 -9.50
N THR A 41 7.00 -23.06 -8.39
CA THR A 41 8.42 -23.08 -8.02
C THR A 41 8.74 -24.16 -6.99
N GLY A 42 7.73 -24.71 -6.30
CA GLY A 42 7.89 -25.64 -5.20
C GLY A 42 8.40 -25.01 -3.90
N THR A 43 8.59 -23.68 -3.86
CA THR A 43 9.14 -22.98 -2.69
C THR A 43 8.59 -21.56 -2.52
N THR A 44 8.61 -21.07 -1.29
CA THR A 44 8.37 -19.65 -0.95
C THR A 44 9.66 -18.93 -0.53
N ASP A 45 10.82 -19.57 -0.67
CA ASP A 45 12.11 -18.96 -0.36
C ASP A 45 12.42 -17.84 -1.36
N LEU A 46 12.56 -16.60 -0.85
CA LEU A 46 12.79 -15.44 -1.69
C LEU A 46 14.08 -15.53 -2.51
N GLN A 47 15.16 -16.12 -1.98
CA GLN A 47 16.43 -16.21 -2.71
C GLN A 47 16.29 -17.07 -3.97
N ILE A 48 15.52 -18.16 -3.86
CA ILE A 48 15.22 -19.04 -5.00
C ILE A 48 14.25 -18.34 -5.96
N LEU A 49 13.24 -17.65 -5.43
CA LEU A 49 12.27 -16.94 -6.25
C LEU A 49 12.88 -15.79 -7.07
N LEU A 50 13.96 -15.17 -6.58
CA LEU A 50 14.70 -14.13 -7.30
C LEU A 50 15.50 -14.66 -8.48
N THR A 51 15.82 -15.96 -8.51
CA THR A 51 16.52 -16.61 -9.64
C THR A 51 15.57 -17.42 -10.52
N THR A 52 14.30 -17.50 -10.15
CA THR A 52 13.28 -18.22 -10.92
C THR A 52 12.69 -17.32 -11.99
N GLU A 53 12.72 -17.78 -13.24
CA GLU A 53 12.04 -17.09 -14.34
C GLU A 53 10.56 -17.47 -14.41
N PHE A 54 9.70 -16.45 -14.42
CA PHE A 54 8.29 -16.60 -14.70
C PHE A 54 8.01 -16.15 -16.14
N SER A 55 7.09 -16.85 -16.82
CA SER A 55 6.61 -16.36 -18.11
C SER A 55 5.97 -14.98 -17.96
N GLU A 56 6.16 -14.12 -18.95
CA GLU A 56 5.69 -12.74 -18.95
C GLU A 56 4.21 -12.60 -18.56
N ARG A 57 3.34 -13.47 -19.11
CA ARG A 57 1.91 -13.48 -18.78
C ARG A 57 1.65 -13.73 -17.29
N ARG A 58 2.43 -14.62 -16.67
CA ARG A 58 2.32 -14.93 -15.24
C ARG A 58 2.90 -13.81 -14.39
N GLN A 59 4.02 -13.22 -14.82
CA GLN A 59 4.57 -12.05 -14.15
C GLN A 59 3.55 -10.92 -14.06
N ILE A 60 2.86 -10.58 -15.15
CA ILE A 60 1.85 -9.51 -15.15
C ILE A 60 0.73 -9.83 -14.15
N PHE A 61 0.24 -11.06 -14.14
CA PHE A 61 -0.82 -11.46 -13.22
C PHE A 61 -0.38 -11.39 -11.75
N LEU A 62 0.78 -11.96 -11.42
CA LEU A 62 1.34 -11.95 -10.07
C LEU A 62 1.72 -10.53 -9.62
N TRP A 63 2.20 -9.71 -10.54
CA TRP A 63 2.49 -8.30 -10.33
C TRP A 63 1.22 -7.52 -10.00
N ILE A 64 0.13 -7.68 -10.76
CA ILE A 64 -1.15 -7.00 -10.47
C ILE A 64 -1.69 -7.41 -9.09
N ALA A 65 -1.63 -8.70 -8.78
CA ALA A 65 -2.08 -9.22 -7.50
C ALA A 65 -1.27 -8.67 -6.31
N SER A 66 0.06 -8.54 -6.49
CA SER A 66 0.96 -7.95 -5.50
C SER A 66 0.76 -6.43 -5.40
N PHE A 67 0.64 -5.75 -6.54
CA PHE A 67 0.39 -4.31 -6.65
C PHE A 67 -0.89 -3.92 -5.90
N ALA A 68 -1.99 -4.67 -6.02
CA ALA A 68 -3.23 -4.39 -5.30
C ALA A 68 -3.03 -4.37 -3.77
N SER A 69 -2.21 -5.27 -3.23
CA SER A 69 -1.88 -5.32 -1.79
C SER A 69 -0.98 -4.17 -1.36
N PHE A 70 0.02 -3.84 -2.17
CA PHE A 70 1.00 -2.80 -1.86
C PHE A 70 0.44 -1.40 -2.06
N ALA A 71 -0.35 -1.16 -3.11
CA ALA A 71 -0.98 0.13 -3.40
C ALA A 71 -1.90 0.59 -2.25
N VAL A 72 -2.61 -0.33 -1.60
CA VAL A 72 -3.40 -0.01 -0.40
C VAL A 72 -2.50 0.38 0.77
N LYS A 73 -1.38 -0.31 0.97
CA LYS A 73 -0.43 -0.06 2.07
C LYS A 73 0.42 1.19 1.87
N VAL A 74 0.67 1.60 0.62
CA VAL A 74 1.37 2.83 0.18
C VAL A 74 0.46 4.08 0.16
N PRO A 75 -0.77 3.94 0.63
CA PRO A 75 -1.96 4.68 0.18
C PRO A 75 -1.85 5.40 -1.19
N MET A 76 -1.97 4.67 -2.29
CA MET A 76 -2.09 5.26 -3.63
C MET A 76 -3.51 5.78 -3.89
N VAL A 77 -3.68 6.74 -4.81
CA VAL A 77 -5.02 7.12 -5.31
C VAL A 77 -5.57 5.99 -6.18
N PRO A 78 -6.84 5.53 -6.01
CA PRO A 78 -7.91 6.08 -5.14
C PRO A 78 -8.05 5.42 -3.76
N VAL A 79 -7.17 4.49 -3.39
CA VAL A 79 -7.29 3.66 -2.18
C VAL A 79 -6.69 4.26 -0.91
N HIS A 80 -6.30 5.54 -0.91
CA HIS A 80 -5.63 6.21 0.21
C HIS A 80 -6.55 6.65 1.36
N ILE A 81 -7.87 6.64 1.15
CA ILE A 81 -8.86 7.28 2.03
C ILE A 81 -8.88 6.69 3.44
N TRP A 82 -8.52 5.41 3.59
CA TRP A 82 -8.47 4.77 4.90
C TRP A 82 -7.44 5.40 5.83
N LEU A 83 -6.32 5.95 5.30
CA LEU A 83 -5.21 6.43 6.12
C LEU A 83 -5.58 7.66 6.95
N PRO A 84 -6.09 8.77 6.36
CA PRO A 84 -6.51 9.93 7.15
C PRO A 84 -7.51 9.57 8.25
N GLU A 85 -8.51 8.74 7.94
CA GLU A 85 -9.55 8.42 8.92
C GLU A 85 -9.05 7.49 10.03
N ALA A 86 -8.16 6.56 9.71
CA ALA A 86 -7.49 5.73 10.71
C ALA A 86 -6.63 6.57 11.66
N HIS A 87 -5.87 7.54 11.14
CA HIS A 87 -4.99 8.40 11.94
C HIS A 87 -5.74 9.31 12.90
N VAL A 88 -6.86 9.87 12.43
CA VAL A 88 -7.68 10.82 13.20
C VAL A 88 -8.29 10.15 14.42
N GLU A 89 -8.82 8.95 14.22
CA GLU A 89 -9.58 8.21 15.23
C GLU A 89 -8.67 7.37 16.14
N ALA A 90 -7.44 7.05 15.72
CA ALA A 90 -6.49 6.32 16.54
C ALA A 90 -6.02 7.14 17.76
N PRO A 91 -5.71 6.45 18.88
CA PRO A 91 -4.94 7.04 19.97
C PRO A 91 -3.54 7.42 19.48
N THR A 92 -2.85 8.33 20.18
CA THR A 92 -1.53 8.86 19.76
C THR A 92 -0.52 7.77 19.41
N ALA A 93 -0.38 6.75 20.26
CA ALA A 93 0.51 5.61 19.98
C ALA A 93 0.10 4.83 18.72
N GLY A 94 -1.20 4.69 18.47
CA GLY A 94 -1.73 4.07 17.27
C GLY A 94 -1.39 4.89 16.01
N SER A 95 -1.54 6.21 16.06
CA SER A 95 -1.17 7.09 14.95
C SER A 95 0.34 7.02 14.64
N VAL A 96 1.21 6.92 15.65
CA VAL A 96 2.66 6.76 15.46
C VAL A 96 2.97 5.44 14.75
N ILE A 97 2.39 4.33 15.22
CA ILE A 97 2.57 3.01 14.58
C ILE A 97 2.07 3.04 13.14
N LEU A 98 0.88 3.61 12.90
CA LEU A 98 0.27 3.71 11.58
C LEU A 98 1.12 4.52 10.61
N ALA A 99 1.75 5.62 11.04
CA ALA A 99 2.68 6.38 10.19
C ALA A 99 4.03 5.68 9.99
N GLY A 100 4.51 4.97 11.02
CA GLY A 100 5.86 4.42 11.08
C GLY A 100 6.05 3.13 10.29
N ILE A 101 5.09 2.21 10.36
CA ILE A 101 5.30 0.81 9.94
C ILE A 101 4.50 0.44 8.68
N PRO A 102 3.15 0.50 8.65
CA PRO A 102 2.36 0.01 7.52
C PRO A 102 2.75 0.62 6.17
N LEU A 103 3.03 1.92 6.14
CA LEU A 103 3.42 2.59 4.89
C LEU A 103 4.76 2.07 4.36
N LYS A 104 5.73 1.85 5.25
CA LYS A 104 7.08 1.37 4.90
C LYS A 104 7.03 -0.08 4.43
N LEU A 105 6.14 -0.89 5.01
CA LEU A 105 5.91 -2.26 4.55
C LEU A 105 5.34 -2.31 3.14
N GLY A 106 4.53 -1.32 2.73
CA GLY A 106 4.04 -1.21 1.35
C GLY A 106 5.17 -1.00 0.34
N THR A 107 6.03 0.00 0.56
CA THR A 107 7.17 0.26 -0.34
C THR A 107 8.23 -0.83 -0.26
N TYR A 108 8.48 -1.39 0.93
CA TYR A 108 9.33 -2.57 1.08
C TYR A 108 8.81 -3.76 0.27
N GLY A 109 7.48 -3.95 0.25
CA GLY A 109 6.83 -4.97 -0.56
C GLY A 109 7.11 -4.83 -2.05
N PHE A 110 6.99 -3.60 -2.58
CA PHE A 110 7.39 -3.31 -3.96
C PHE A 110 8.87 -3.61 -4.23
N LEU A 111 9.78 -3.16 -3.36
CA LEU A 111 11.23 -3.36 -3.51
C LEU A 111 11.64 -4.83 -3.46
N ARG A 112 11.00 -5.65 -2.62
CA ARG A 112 11.41 -7.04 -2.41
C ARG A 112 10.67 -8.05 -3.26
N PHE A 113 9.37 -7.86 -3.48
CA PHE A 113 8.51 -8.89 -4.07
C PHE A 113 7.93 -8.52 -5.43
N SER A 114 7.98 -7.24 -5.83
CA SER A 114 7.41 -6.81 -7.11
C SER A 114 8.50 -6.58 -8.14
N ILE A 115 9.38 -5.61 -7.90
CA ILE A 115 10.39 -5.16 -8.87
C ILE A 115 11.37 -6.29 -9.24
N PRO A 116 12.02 -6.97 -8.27
CA PRO A 116 13.05 -7.94 -8.62
C PRO A 116 12.48 -9.32 -8.98
N MET A 117 11.26 -9.66 -8.55
CA MET A 117 10.63 -10.95 -8.90
C MET A 117 9.91 -10.91 -10.25
N PHE A 118 9.41 -9.74 -10.68
CA PHE A 118 8.65 -9.58 -11.91
C PHE A 118 9.19 -8.40 -12.75
N PRO A 119 10.44 -8.47 -13.24
CA PRO A 119 11.10 -7.33 -13.88
C PRO A 119 10.41 -6.88 -15.17
N GLU A 120 10.02 -7.81 -16.05
CA GLU A 120 9.34 -7.49 -17.32
C GLU A 120 7.96 -6.89 -17.07
N ALA A 121 7.20 -7.46 -16.11
CA ALA A 121 5.89 -6.92 -15.75
C ALA A 121 6.00 -5.55 -15.10
N THR A 122 7.03 -5.31 -14.29
CA THR A 122 7.29 -4.01 -13.66
C THR A 122 7.58 -2.96 -14.72
N LEU A 123 8.49 -3.24 -15.66
CA LEU A 123 8.84 -2.31 -16.74
C LEU A 123 7.62 -1.93 -17.59
N ARG A 124 6.78 -2.91 -17.95
CA ARG A 124 5.55 -2.64 -18.71
C ARG A 124 4.51 -1.87 -17.90
N SER A 125 4.44 -2.13 -16.60
CA SER A 125 3.41 -1.58 -15.71
C SER A 125 3.86 -0.30 -15.00
N THR A 126 5.05 0.23 -15.30
CA THR A 126 5.54 1.52 -14.79
C THR A 126 4.49 2.64 -14.90
N PRO A 127 3.75 2.82 -16.01
CA PRO A 127 2.68 3.82 -16.09
C PRO A 127 1.58 3.64 -15.04
N PHE A 128 1.25 2.40 -14.66
CA PHE A 128 0.26 2.11 -13.61
C PHE A 128 0.74 2.44 -12.20
N ILE A 129 2.05 2.53 -11.97
CA ILE A 129 2.59 3.06 -10.71
C ILE A 129 2.65 4.59 -10.78
N TYR A 130 3.17 5.14 -11.88
CA TYR A 130 3.41 6.57 -12.04
C TYR A 130 2.13 7.39 -12.01
N THR A 131 1.09 6.97 -12.74
CA THR A 131 -0.16 7.73 -12.87
C THR A 131 -0.87 7.97 -11.53
N PRO A 132 -1.21 6.95 -10.71
CA PRO A 132 -1.83 7.20 -9.41
C PRO A 132 -0.89 7.89 -8.43
N SER A 133 0.42 7.67 -8.52
CA SER A 133 1.40 8.34 -7.65
C SER A 133 1.49 9.84 -7.94
N ALA A 134 1.60 10.21 -9.21
CA ALA A 134 1.63 11.60 -9.64
C ALA A 134 0.32 12.32 -9.27
N ILE A 135 -0.83 11.66 -9.48
CA ILE A 135 -2.12 12.17 -9.03
C ILE A 135 -2.12 12.36 -7.51
N ALA A 136 -1.63 11.39 -6.73
CA ALA A 136 -1.59 11.50 -5.27
C ALA A 136 -0.73 12.68 -4.79
N ILE A 137 0.43 12.91 -5.39
CA ILE A 137 1.34 14.00 -5.05
C ILE A 137 0.68 15.37 -5.27
N ILE A 138 -0.14 15.52 -6.30
CA ILE A 138 -0.85 16.77 -6.60
C ILE A 138 -2.14 16.89 -5.79
N TYR A 139 -2.93 15.82 -5.74
CA TYR A 139 -4.26 15.79 -5.12
C TYR A 139 -4.21 15.94 -3.61
N THR A 140 -3.26 15.27 -2.94
CA THR A 140 -3.27 15.23 -1.47
C THR A 140 -2.97 16.58 -0.82
N PRO A 141 -2.00 17.41 -1.30
CA PRO A 141 -1.84 18.78 -0.81
C PRO A 141 -3.08 19.64 -1.07
N SER A 142 -3.70 19.53 -2.26
CA SER A 142 -4.93 20.28 -2.59
C SER A 142 -6.11 19.90 -1.68
N THR A 143 -6.21 18.64 -1.26
CA THR A 143 -7.23 18.26 -0.26
C THR A 143 -6.87 18.69 1.16
N THR A 144 -5.57 18.77 1.47
CA THR A 144 -5.07 19.16 2.80
C THR A 144 -5.40 20.62 3.12
N SER A 145 -5.31 21.53 2.15
CA SER A 145 -5.65 22.95 2.33
C SER A 145 -7.12 23.19 2.70
N ARG A 146 -8.00 22.23 2.44
CA ARG A 146 -9.43 22.28 2.80
C ARG A 146 -9.74 21.60 4.14
N GLN A 147 -8.76 20.96 4.78
CA GLN A 147 -8.97 20.29 6.06
C GLN A 147 -8.91 21.28 7.22
N ILE A 148 -9.85 21.14 8.15
CA ILE A 148 -9.88 21.90 9.41
C ILE A 148 -9.30 21.11 10.60
N ASP A 149 -9.15 19.79 10.45
CA ASP A 149 -8.66 18.91 11.52
C ASP A 149 -7.15 18.71 11.40
N LEU A 150 -6.42 19.13 12.43
CA LEU A 150 -4.96 19.01 12.48
C LEU A 150 -4.48 17.56 12.31
N LYS A 151 -5.20 16.57 12.87
CA LYS A 151 -4.82 15.16 12.69
C LYS A 151 -4.98 14.70 11.24
N LYS A 152 -6.00 15.21 10.52
CA LYS A 152 -6.17 14.92 9.08
C LYS A 152 -5.04 15.54 8.28
N ILE A 153 -4.72 16.80 8.53
CA ILE A 153 -3.63 17.51 7.85
C ILE A 153 -2.33 16.72 7.95
N ILE A 154 -1.96 16.29 9.16
CA ILE A 154 -0.76 15.49 9.40
C ILE A 154 -0.84 14.13 8.69
N ALA A 155 -2.01 13.51 8.62
CA ALA A 155 -2.18 12.21 7.99
C ALA A 155 -2.15 12.23 6.44
N TYR A 156 -2.47 13.36 5.81
CA TYR A 156 -2.36 13.51 4.35
C TYR A 156 -0.90 13.68 3.88
N SER A 157 -0.01 14.23 4.70
CA SER A 157 1.40 14.43 4.32
C SER A 157 2.15 13.12 3.99
N PRO A 158 2.05 12.03 4.78
CA PRO A 158 2.59 10.73 4.41
C PRO A 158 2.06 10.18 3.09
N VAL A 159 0.83 10.51 2.69
CA VAL A 159 0.28 10.05 1.41
C VAL A 159 1.10 10.65 0.26
N ALA A 160 1.35 11.96 0.27
CA ALA A 160 2.20 12.61 -0.74
C ALA A 160 3.62 12.03 -0.74
N HIS A 161 4.26 11.95 0.44
CA HIS A 161 5.65 11.48 0.55
C HIS A 161 5.84 10.03 0.12
N MET A 162 4.92 9.12 0.46
CA MET A 162 5.06 7.71 0.09
C MET A 162 4.82 7.51 -1.42
N ASN A 163 3.93 8.29 -2.04
CA ASN A 163 3.76 8.25 -3.49
C ASN A 163 4.97 8.86 -4.21
N LEU A 164 5.67 9.85 -3.64
CA LEU A 164 6.96 10.32 -4.14
C LEU A 164 8.03 9.22 -4.10
N VAL A 165 8.15 8.49 -2.98
CA VAL A 165 9.05 7.33 -2.85
C VAL A 165 8.73 6.28 -3.91
N THR A 166 7.44 6.04 -4.16
CA THR A 166 6.98 5.02 -5.12
C THR A 166 7.34 5.38 -6.56
N ILE A 167 7.29 6.67 -6.94
CA ILE A 167 7.81 7.14 -8.22
C ILE A 167 9.32 6.91 -8.30
N GLY A 168 10.09 7.36 -7.28
CA GLY A 168 11.55 7.23 -7.29
C GLY A 168 12.06 5.78 -7.26
N MET A 169 11.24 4.84 -6.80
CA MET A 169 11.56 3.40 -6.88
C MET A 169 11.26 2.78 -8.24
N SER A 170 10.38 3.40 -9.02
CA SER A 170 9.91 2.87 -10.31
C SER A 170 10.59 3.54 -11.51
N SER A 171 11.49 4.49 -11.24
CA SER A 171 12.26 5.29 -12.20
C SER A 171 13.59 4.66 -12.59
#